data_AF-A0A150WMX0-F1
#
_entry.id   AF-A0A150WMX0-F1
#
_cell.length_a   1.000
_cell.length_b   1.000
_cell.length_c   1.000
_cell.angle_alpha   90.00
_cell.angle_beta   90.00
_cell.angle_gamma   90.00
#
_symmetry.space_group_name_H-M   'P 1'
#
loop_
_entity.id
_entity.type
_entity.pdbx_description
1 polymer ?
#
loop_
_entity_poly.entity_id
_entity_poly.type
_entity_poly.pdbx_seq_one_letter_code
_entity_poly.pdbx_strand_id
1 'polypeptide(L)'
;MKFLISSITIPLIISAFSFSARAFDAPVNCTPFGNSEQPFERDYKFLNSKEAIDQDALATYQGEHRLKGRAYWDQNQRAYVLPYSQSGVPLTQNFIKGLSAHFAKALENRYADAIIYPDMGHAHLVLPTQEWIDTKKSTEDMTARVNAALASPRIKALYHTAEMVHIKEGDFAKGRMPQDPWKLWRYFSRNLLGSFESLPSLEVLWAGPKAVYNTVREVPSMTEVTTVYFVAHKSGCFPFKAPEGEKFFDITFETIPYKKN
;
A
#
# COMPACT_ATOMS: atom_id res chain seq x y z
N MET A 1 -55.57 -30.36 -16.17
CA MET A 1 -54.70 -29.77 -15.13
C MET A 1 -54.02 -28.54 -15.70
N LYS A 2 -54.37 -27.34 -15.25
CA LYS A 2 -53.70 -26.08 -15.60
C LYS A 2 -52.95 -25.61 -14.36
N PHE A 3 -51.62 -25.53 -14.43
CA PHE A 3 -50.79 -24.96 -13.36
C PHE A 3 -50.64 -23.46 -13.60
N LEU A 4 -51.11 -22.65 -12.65
CA LEU A 4 -50.85 -21.22 -12.56
C LEU A 4 -49.47 -21.03 -11.91
N ILE A 5 -48.51 -20.49 -12.66
CA ILE A 5 -47.22 -20.04 -12.14
C ILE A 5 -47.39 -18.56 -11.78
N SER A 6 -47.50 -18.30 -10.48
CA SER A 6 -47.49 -16.94 -9.92
C SER A 6 -46.05 -16.41 -9.92
N SER A 7 -45.77 -15.43 -10.78
CA SER A 7 -44.50 -14.69 -10.76
C SER A 7 -44.41 -13.85 -9.49
N ILE A 8 -43.47 -14.19 -8.61
CA ILE A 8 -43.13 -13.39 -7.41
C ILE A 8 -42.10 -12.36 -7.83
N THR A 9 -42.51 -11.09 -7.87
CA THR A 9 -41.63 -9.95 -8.11
C THR A 9 -40.96 -9.56 -6.78
N ILE A 10 -39.67 -9.83 -6.64
CA ILE A 10 -38.88 -9.40 -5.48
C ILE A 10 -38.35 -7.99 -5.77
N PRO A 11 -38.69 -6.96 -4.97
CA PRO A 11 -38.15 -5.62 -5.17
C PRO A 11 -36.65 -5.61 -4.84
N LEU A 12 -35.84 -5.23 -5.83
CA LEU A 12 -34.40 -5.02 -5.67
C LEU A 12 -34.19 -3.70 -4.90
N ILE A 13 -33.95 -3.79 -3.59
CA ILE A 13 -33.58 -2.64 -2.78
C ILE A 13 -32.11 -2.30 -3.08
N ILE A 14 -31.90 -1.37 -4.01
CA ILE A 14 -30.58 -0.77 -4.25
C ILE A 14 -30.36 0.26 -3.14
N SER A 15 -29.67 -0.15 -2.07
CA SER A 15 -29.16 0.79 -1.07
C SER A 15 -28.08 1.66 -1.72
N ALA A 16 -28.48 2.85 -2.17
CA ALA A 16 -27.56 3.90 -2.56
C ALA A 16 -26.79 4.35 -1.30
N PHE A 17 -25.61 3.77 -1.06
CA PHE A 17 -24.69 4.26 -0.05
C PHE A 17 -24.18 5.62 -0.48
N SER A 18 -24.78 6.69 0.05
CA SER A 18 -24.23 8.03 -0.05
C SER A 18 -22.90 8.07 0.71
N PHE A 19 -21.80 8.05 -0.03
CA PHE A 19 -20.51 8.49 0.49
C PHE A 19 -20.64 9.98 0.81
N SER A 20 -21.00 10.30 2.07
CA SER A 20 -21.00 11.68 2.53
C SER A 20 -19.57 12.19 2.39
N ALA A 21 -19.36 13.14 1.48
CA ALA A 21 -18.12 13.87 1.33
C ALA A 21 -17.93 14.72 2.60
N ARG A 22 -17.50 14.11 3.70
CA ARG A 22 -16.86 14.86 4.77
C ARG A 22 -15.66 15.54 4.11
N ALA A 23 -15.69 16.87 4.09
CA ALA A 23 -14.47 17.63 3.93
C ALA A 23 -13.42 17.00 4.85
N PHE A 24 -12.21 16.78 4.35
CA PHE A 24 -11.08 16.31 5.17
C PHE A 24 -10.77 17.39 6.21
N ASP A 25 -11.57 17.50 7.26
CA ASP A 25 -11.17 18.18 8.49
C ASP A 25 -9.94 17.43 8.97
N ALA A 26 -8.83 18.16 9.14
CA ALA A 26 -7.54 17.59 9.48
C ALA A 26 -7.71 16.65 10.69
N PRO A 27 -7.50 15.33 10.52
CA PRO A 27 -7.65 14.39 11.62
C PRO A 27 -6.69 14.78 12.74
N VAL A 28 -7.17 14.69 13.99
CA VAL A 28 -6.39 15.01 15.20
C VAL A 28 -5.02 14.30 15.23
N ASN A 29 -4.89 13.17 14.51
CA ASN A 29 -3.73 12.30 14.52
C ASN A 29 -2.71 12.54 13.38
N CYS A 30 -2.92 13.57 12.55
CA CYS A 30 -2.07 13.89 11.40
C CYS A 30 -1.09 15.05 11.71
N THR A 31 -0.44 15.03 12.87
CA THR A 31 0.54 16.05 13.25
C THR A 31 1.96 15.65 12.84
N PRO A 32 2.88 16.62 12.65
CA PRO A 32 4.30 16.34 12.42
C PRO A 32 4.86 15.36 13.46
N PHE A 33 5.87 14.59 13.05
CA PHE A 33 6.55 13.67 13.96
C PHE A 33 7.15 14.45 15.14
N GLY A 34 6.75 14.11 16.36
CA GLY A 34 7.13 14.82 17.58
C GLY A 34 8.25 14.14 18.37
N ASN A 35 8.93 14.88 19.24
CA ASN A 35 9.98 14.35 20.12
C ASN A 35 9.48 13.29 21.13
N SER A 36 8.17 13.25 21.41
CA SER A 36 7.55 12.27 22.29
C SER A 36 7.18 10.96 21.57
N GLU A 37 7.29 10.90 20.25
CA GLU A 37 6.95 9.72 19.48
C GLU A 37 8.18 8.83 19.29
N GLN A 38 8.01 7.54 19.52
CA GLN A 38 9.07 6.58 19.26
C GLN A 38 9.01 6.14 17.80
N PRO A 39 10.14 6.24 17.06
CA PRO A 39 10.16 5.80 15.68
C PRO A 39 9.88 4.30 15.63
N PHE A 40 9.24 3.90 14.54
CA PHE A 40 9.07 2.50 14.21
C PHE A 40 10.44 1.90 13.88
N GLU A 41 11.05 1.25 14.86
CA GLU A 41 12.25 0.43 14.72
C GLU A 41 11.89 -1.01 15.08
N ARG A 42 11.88 -1.90 14.09
CA ARG A 42 11.63 -3.33 14.33
C ARG A 42 12.68 -4.18 13.63
N ASP A 43 13.19 -5.15 14.37
CA ASP A 43 13.92 -6.27 13.80
C ASP A 43 12.88 -7.20 13.14
N TYR A 44 12.54 -6.93 11.89
CA TYR A 44 11.60 -7.77 11.18
C TYR A 44 12.21 -9.15 10.97
N LYS A 45 11.59 -10.17 11.54
CA LYS A 45 11.95 -11.55 11.26
C LYS A 45 11.16 -12.03 10.06
N PHE A 46 11.75 -12.91 9.26
CA PHE A 46 10.96 -13.59 8.25
C PHE A 46 9.83 -14.38 8.92
N LEU A 47 8.63 -14.22 8.41
CA LEU A 47 7.41 -14.82 8.93
C LEU A 47 7.12 -16.14 8.19
N ASN A 48 6.64 -17.14 8.93
CA ASN A 48 6.53 -18.51 8.43
C ASN A 48 5.10 -18.99 8.20
N SER A 49 4.09 -18.25 8.66
CA SER A 49 2.68 -18.62 8.54
C SER A 49 1.77 -17.39 8.51
N LYS A 50 0.50 -17.60 8.16
CA LYS A 50 -0.51 -16.54 8.20
C LYS A 50 -0.69 -16.00 9.61
N GLU A 51 -0.72 -16.87 10.61
CA GLU A 51 -0.90 -16.51 12.02
C GLU A 51 0.22 -15.59 12.50
N ALA A 52 1.45 -15.82 12.04
CA ALA A 52 2.59 -14.95 12.35
C ALA A 52 2.42 -13.55 11.74
N ILE A 53 1.86 -13.44 10.53
CA ILE A 53 1.51 -12.14 9.92
C ILE A 53 0.40 -11.47 10.72
N ASP A 54 -0.66 -12.19 11.06
CA ASP A 54 -1.79 -11.64 11.82
C ASP A 54 -1.35 -11.12 13.20
N GLN A 55 -0.45 -11.85 13.89
CA GLN A 55 0.14 -11.42 15.15
C GLN A 55 1.01 -10.18 14.99
N ASP A 56 1.90 -10.16 13.98
CA ASP A 56 2.76 -9.00 13.71
C ASP A 56 1.93 -7.77 13.34
N ALA A 57 0.88 -7.95 12.54
CA ALA A 57 -0.07 -6.92 12.13
C ALA A 57 -0.85 -6.35 13.31
N LEU A 58 -1.36 -7.21 14.20
CA LEU A 58 -2.06 -6.77 15.41
C LEU A 58 -1.13 -5.97 16.33
N ALA A 59 0.08 -6.49 16.57
CA ALA A 59 1.07 -5.82 17.40
C ALA A 59 1.49 -4.46 16.82
N THR A 60 1.66 -4.38 15.50
CA THR A 60 1.95 -3.14 14.78
C THR A 60 0.79 -2.15 14.89
N TYR A 61 -0.44 -2.61 14.67
CA TYR A 61 -1.61 -1.75 14.66
C TYR A 61 -1.91 -1.17 16.05
N GLN A 62 -1.74 -1.98 17.09
CA GLN A 62 -2.03 -1.59 18.48
C GLN A 62 -0.87 -0.93 19.21
N GLY A 63 0.33 -0.95 18.61
CA GLY A 63 1.54 -0.40 19.20
C GLY A 63 1.49 1.12 19.40
N GLU A 64 2.56 1.64 19.98
CA GLU A 64 2.76 3.09 20.18
C GLU A 64 3.78 3.66 19.17
N HIS A 65 4.47 2.80 18.41
CA HIS A 65 5.50 3.21 17.47
C HIS A 65 4.92 3.61 16.12
N ARG A 66 5.36 4.77 15.61
CA ARG A 66 4.86 5.36 14.36
C ARG A 66 5.98 5.46 13.34
N LEU A 67 5.61 5.48 12.05
CA LEU A 67 6.58 5.74 10.99
C LEU A 67 7.26 7.10 11.21
N LYS A 68 8.60 7.08 11.23
CA LYS A 68 9.41 8.29 11.23
C LYS A 68 9.24 9.00 9.88
N GLY A 69 9.24 10.34 9.90
CA GLY A 69 9.07 11.12 8.68
C GLY A 69 7.73 10.83 7.99
N ARG A 70 6.69 10.47 8.74
CA ARG A 70 5.36 10.22 8.17
C ARG A 70 4.70 11.49 7.65
N ALA A 71 3.78 11.33 6.71
CA ALA A 71 2.96 12.43 6.24
C ALA A 71 2.16 13.07 7.37
N TYR A 72 2.02 14.38 7.33
CA TYR A 72 1.26 15.17 8.30
C TYR A 72 0.48 16.28 7.60
N TRP A 73 -0.50 16.86 8.29
CA TRP A 73 -1.24 18.02 7.79
C TRP A 73 -0.44 19.31 8.04
N ASP A 74 -0.03 19.99 6.97
CA ASP A 74 0.58 21.31 7.02
C ASP A 74 -0.52 22.38 6.94
N GLN A 75 -0.65 23.19 7.99
CA GLN A 75 -1.67 24.24 8.05
C GLN A 75 -1.42 25.40 7.07
N ASN A 76 -0.16 25.72 6.77
CA ASN A 76 0.19 26.81 5.86
C ASN A 76 -0.12 26.43 4.42
N GLN A 77 0.21 25.20 4.03
CA GLN A 77 -0.05 24.64 2.70
C GLN A 77 -1.49 24.13 2.54
N ARG A 78 -2.22 23.95 3.65
CA ARG A 78 -3.55 23.33 3.70
C ARG A 78 -3.58 22.00 2.95
N ALA A 79 -2.54 21.20 3.17
CA ALA A 79 -2.32 19.94 2.46
C ALA A 79 -1.65 18.93 3.39
N TYR A 80 -1.80 17.65 3.06
CA TYR A 80 -0.93 16.62 3.64
C TYR A 80 0.44 16.69 2.97
N VAL A 81 1.50 16.68 3.76
CA VAL A 81 2.88 16.82 3.28
C VAL A 81 3.69 15.64 3.83
N LEU A 82 4.42 14.97 2.93
CA LEU A 82 5.49 14.04 3.29
C LEU A 82 6.77 14.83 3.58
N PRO A 83 7.37 14.69 4.78
CA PRO A 83 8.71 15.19 5.04
C PRO A 83 9.70 14.66 4.00
N TYR A 84 10.20 15.54 3.15
CA TYR A 84 11.17 15.22 2.11
C TYR A 84 11.92 16.51 1.78
N SER A 85 13.23 16.53 1.99
CA SER A 85 14.02 17.77 1.97
C SER A 85 13.46 18.86 2.91
N GLN A 86 13.74 20.15 2.65
CA GLN A 86 13.30 21.28 3.49
C GLN A 86 11.83 21.64 3.32
N SER A 87 11.25 21.44 2.13
CA SER A 87 9.89 21.90 1.78
C SER A 87 8.82 20.82 1.86
N GLY A 88 9.22 19.54 1.90
CA GLY A 88 8.29 18.41 1.86
C GLY A 88 7.65 18.22 0.48
N VAL A 89 6.95 17.10 0.31
CA VAL A 89 6.20 16.78 -0.90
C VAL A 89 4.71 16.74 -0.55
N PRO A 90 3.87 17.62 -1.10
CA PRO A 90 2.44 17.57 -0.87
C PRO A 90 1.83 16.31 -1.50
N LEU A 91 0.97 15.63 -0.74
CA LEU A 91 0.20 14.48 -1.20
C LEU A 91 -1.12 14.93 -1.79
N THR A 92 -1.38 14.53 -3.04
CA THR A 92 -2.67 14.77 -3.68
C THR A 92 -3.76 13.90 -3.05
N GLN A 93 -5.01 14.38 -3.05
CA GLN A 93 -6.14 13.56 -2.58
C GLN A 93 -6.32 12.28 -3.40
N ASN A 94 -6.02 12.33 -4.71
CA ASN A 94 -6.12 11.17 -5.59
C ASN A 94 -5.09 10.10 -5.21
N PHE A 95 -3.87 10.50 -4.85
CA PHE A 95 -2.86 9.57 -4.38
C PHE A 95 -3.30 8.86 -3.08
N ILE A 96 -3.77 9.61 -2.09
CA ILE A 96 -4.24 9.05 -0.80
C ILE A 96 -5.44 8.11 -1.01
N LYS A 97 -6.43 8.54 -1.80
CA LYS A 97 -7.61 7.72 -2.12
C LYS A 97 -7.23 6.46 -2.91
N GLY A 98 -6.30 6.56 -3.85
CA GLY A 98 -5.79 5.43 -4.62
C GLY A 98 -5.11 4.40 -3.73
N LEU A 99 -4.20 4.83 -2.83
CA LEU A 99 -3.58 3.93 -1.85
C LEU A 99 -4.62 3.22 -0.98
N SER A 100 -5.59 3.98 -0.45
CA SER A 100 -6.66 3.44 0.39
C SER A 100 -7.49 2.38 -0.36
N ALA A 101 -7.79 2.63 -1.64
CA ALA A 101 -8.49 1.70 -2.50
C ALA A 101 -7.64 0.46 -2.84
N HIS A 102 -6.33 0.62 -3.05
CA HIS A 102 -5.41 -0.50 -3.24
C HIS A 102 -5.40 -1.40 -1.99
N PHE A 103 -5.25 -0.84 -0.80
CA PHE A 103 -5.25 -1.63 0.44
C PHE A 103 -6.57 -2.39 0.64
N ALA A 104 -7.70 -1.71 0.46
CA ALA A 104 -9.01 -2.35 0.57
C ALA A 104 -9.14 -3.53 -0.39
N LYS A 105 -8.79 -3.33 -1.68
CA LYS A 105 -8.86 -4.38 -2.70
C LYS A 105 -7.88 -5.52 -2.44
N ALA A 106 -6.67 -5.22 -1.97
CA ALA A 106 -5.67 -6.25 -1.69
C ALA A 106 -6.10 -7.15 -0.53
N LEU A 107 -6.67 -6.58 0.53
CA LEU A 107 -7.20 -7.34 1.66
C LEU A 107 -8.47 -8.12 1.29
N GLU A 108 -9.40 -7.50 0.56
CA GLU A 108 -10.63 -8.15 0.08
C GLU A 108 -10.33 -9.37 -0.80
N ASN A 109 -9.38 -9.26 -1.72
CA ASN A 109 -8.98 -10.36 -2.61
C ASN A 109 -7.92 -11.28 -2.01
N ARG A 110 -7.52 -11.07 -0.74
CA ARG A 110 -6.47 -11.84 -0.05
C ARG A 110 -5.13 -11.82 -0.79
N TYR A 111 -4.84 -10.75 -1.51
CA TYR A 111 -3.51 -10.44 -2.05
C TYR A 111 -2.58 -9.85 -1.01
N ALA A 112 -3.10 -9.47 0.15
CA ALA A 112 -2.38 -9.17 1.37
C ALA A 112 -3.20 -9.69 2.54
N ASP A 113 -2.53 -10.07 3.63
CA ASP A 113 -3.13 -10.35 4.92
C ASP A 113 -3.07 -9.08 5.81
N ALA A 114 -2.07 -8.21 5.61
CA ALA A 114 -1.92 -6.98 6.38
C ALA A 114 -1.13 -5.88 5.65
N ILE A 115 -1.37 -4.62 6.06
CA ILE A 115 -0.62 -3.45 5.61
C ILE A 115 0.53 -3.18 6.60
N ILE A 116 1.56 -4.01 6.51
CA ILE A 116 2.79 -3.94 7.31
C ILE A 116 3.98 -4.30 6.43
N TYR A 117 5.20 -3.89 6.79
CA TYR A 117 6.39 -4.08 5.95
C TYR A 117 6.64 -5.54 5.50
N PRO A 118 6.48 -6.58 6.35
CA PRO A 118 6.64 -7.97 5.92
C PRO A 118 5.67 -8.43 4.83
N ASP A 119 4.56 -7.72 4.67
CA ASP A 119 3.51 -8.01 3.71
C ASP A 119 3.31 -6.82 2.74
N MET A 120 2.20 -6.09 2.78
CA MET A 120 1.94 -4.97 1.85
C MET A 120 2.34 -3.60 2.44
N GLY A 121 3.56 -3.47 2.97
CA GLY A 121 4.00 -2.26 3.68
C GLY A 121 4.92 -1.33 2.88
N HIS A 122 5.12 -1.57 1.59
CA HIS A 122 5.84 -0.62 0.73
C HIS A 122 5.40 -0.76 -0.74
N ALA A 123 5.72 0.25 -1.54
CA ALA A 123 5.56 0.22 -2.99
C ALA A 123 6.65 1.02 -3.71
N HIS A 124 7.07 0.50 -4.85
CA HIS A 124 7.88 1.23 -5.83
C HIS A 124 6.95 2.07 -6.69
N LEU A 125 7.07 3.39 -6.61
CA LEU A 125 6.32 4.29 -7.47
C LEU A 125 6.98 4.35 -8.84
N VAL A 126 6.25 3.95 -9.86
CA VAL A 126 6.73 3.87 -11.24
C VAL A 126 5.95 4.81 -12.14
N LEU A 127 6.64 5.41 -13.10
CA LEU A 127 6.07 6.36 -14.07
C LEU A 127 6.49 5.94 -15.49
N PRO A 128 5.69 6.19 -16.54
CA PRO A 128 6.11 5.98 -17.91
C PRO A 128 7.50 6.58 -18.19
N THR A 129 8.41 5.78 -18.75
CA THR A 129 9.84 6.15 -18.84
C THR A 129 10.07 7.50 -19.52
N GLN A 130 9.34 7.77 -20.59
CA GLN A 130 9.46 9.05 -21.31
C GLN A 130 9.04 10.24 -20.44
N GLU A 131 7.95 10.11 -19.69
CA GLU A 131 7.44 11.15 -18.79
C GLU A 131 8.42 11.45 -17.66
N TRP A 132 9.09 10.41 -17.14
CA TRP A 132 10.15 10.58 -16.15
C TRP A 132 11.41 11.24 -16.73
N ILE A 133 11.80 10.89 -17.96
CA ILE A 133 12.91 11.54 -18.67
C ILE A 133 12.63 13.04 -18.81
N ASP A 134 11.42 13.41 -19.21
CA ASP A 134 11.06 14.80 -19.44
C ASP A 134 10.97 15.59 -18.12
N THR A 135 10.47 14.96 -17.06
CA THR A 135 10.52 15.51 -15.68
C THR A 135 11.95 15.77 -15.20
N LYS A 136 12.89 14.85 -15.49
CA LYS A 136 14.31 15.03 -15.12
C LYS A 136 14.97 16.17 -15.89
N LYS A 137 14.53 16.45 -17.12
CA LYS A 137 15.03 17.58 -17.92
C LYS A 137 14.46 18.92 -17.45
N SER A 138 13.26 18.95 -16.87
CA SER A 138 12.60 20.21 -16.49
C SER A 138 13.10 20.80 -15.17
N THR A 139 13.71 20.00 -14.30
CA THR A 139 14.25 20.46 -13.01
C THR A 139 15.34 19.52 -12.49
N GLU A 140 16.31 20.06 -11.78
CA GLU A 140 17.32 19.30 -11.01
C GLU A 140 16.88 19.00 -9.57
N ASP A 141 15.90 19.74 -9.04
CA ASP A 141 15.40 19.55 -7.67
C ASP A 141 14.60 18.25 -7.55
N MET A 142 15.08 17.35 -6.68
CA MET A 142 14.44 16.06 -6.47
C MET A 142 13.03 16.19 -5.88
N THR A 143 12.79 17.20 -5.04
CA THR A 143 11.47 17.44 -4.44
C THR A 143 10.46 17.79 -5.53
N ALA A 144 10.82 18.71 -6.43
CA ALA A 144 10.01 19.05 -7.59
C ALA A 144 9.77 17.85 -8.52
N ARG A 145 10.77 17.00 -8.74
CA ARG A 145 10.62 15.77 -9.55
C ARG A 145 9.62 14.79 -8.94
N VAL A 146 9.73 14.49 -7.65
CA VAL A 146 8.83 13.58 -6.96
C VAL A 146 7.41 14.15 -6.93
N ASN A 147 7.28 15.46 -6.67
CA ASN A 147 5.98 16.14 -6.70
C ASN A 147 5.33 16.05 -8.09
N ALA A 148 6.09 16.31 -9.16
CA ALA A 148 5.59 16.18 -10.53
C ALA A 148 5.16 14.74 -10.84
N ALA A 149 5.91 13.73 -10.38
CA ALA A 149 5.53 12.33 -10.56
C ALA A 149 4.23 11.99 -9.82
N LEU A 150 4.08 12.40 -8.56
CA LEU A 150 2.85 12.16 -7.78
C LEU A 150 1.61 12.88 -8.33
N ALA A 151 1.81 13.97 -9.06
CA ALA A 151 0.74 14.68 -9.75
C ALA A 151 0.30 13.99 -11.05
N SER A 152 1.10 13.06 -11.59
CA SER A 152 0.76 12.34 -12.81
C SER A 152 -0.36 11.33 -12.55
N PRO A 153 -1.44 11.32 -13.37
CA PRO A 153 -2.45 10.27 -13.29
C PRO A 153 -1.93 8.90 -13.74
N ARG A 154 -0.77 8.86 -14.41
CA ARG A 154 -0.16 7.64 -14.97
C ARG A 154 0.87 7.01 -14.03
N ILE A 155 1.12 7.62 -12.88
CA ILE A 155 1.92 6.98 -11.85
C ILE A 155 1.22 5.68 -11.41
N LYS A 156 2.02 4.66 -11.12
CA LYS A 156 1.54 3.39 -10.57
C LYS A 156 2.36 3.01 -9.35
N ALA A 157 1.78 2.17 -8.51
CA ALA A 157 2.46 1.60 -7.35
C ALA A 157 2.69 0.10 -7.58
N LEU A 158 3.95 -0.32 -7.71
CA LEU A 158 4.33 -1.73 -7.71
C LEU A 158 4.58 -2.16 -6.27
N TYR A 159 3.70 -3.02 -5.75
CA TYR A 159 3.81 -3.61 -4.42
C TYR A 159 4.48 -4.97 -4.50
N HIS A 160 5.32 -5.27 -3.52
CA HIS A 160 5.78 -6.63 -3.20
C HIS A 160 5.15 -7.06 -1.90
N THR A 161 4.08 -7.84 -1.99
CA THR A 161 3.44 -8.45 -0.83
C THR A 161 4.21 -9.69 -0.39
N ALA A 162 4.00 -10.13 0.85
CA ALA A 162 4.73 -11.25 1.44
C ALA A 162 6.27 -11.13 1.31
N GLU A 163 6.81 -9.90 1.35
CA GLU A 163 8.23 -9.63 1.08
C GLU A 163 9.14 -10.40 2.03
N MET A 164 8.74 -10.45 3.30
CA MET A 164 9.46 -11.13 4.39
C MET A 164 8.75 -12.43 4.82
N VAL A 165 8.07 -13.12 3.91
CA VAL A 165 7.45 -14.42 4.20
C VAL A 165 8.31 -15.55 3.62
N HIS A 166 8.54 -16.61 4.39
CA HIS A 166 9.15 -17.83 3.88
C HIS A 166 8.17 -18.60 2.99
N ILE A 167 8.17 -18.23 1.71
CA ILE A 167 7.30 -18.82 0.69
C ILE A 167 7.76 -20.22 0.26
N LYS A 168 9.07 -20.47 0.18
CA LYS A 168 9.61 -21.78 -0.22
C LYS A 168 9.81 -22.71 0.98
N GLU A 169 9.66 -24.01 0.74
CA GLU A 169 9.98 -25.06 1.72
C GLU A 169 11.46 -25.49 1.62
N GLY A 170 12.20 -25.43 2.72
CA GLY A 170 13.62 -25.78 2.79
C GLY A 170 14.53 -24.55 2.71
N ASP A 171 15.70 -24.70 2.09
CA ASP A 171 16.70 -23.63 2.00
C ASP A 171 16.15 -22.37 1.33
N PHE A 172 16.47 -21.21 1.91
CA PHE A 172 16.15 -19.91 1.33
C PHE A 172 16.60 -19.88 -0.14
N ALA A 173 15.69 -19.50 -1.04
CA ALA A 173 15.81 -19.40 -2.49
C ALA A 173 15.94 -20.73 -3.25
N LYS A 174 16.34 -21.82 -2.59
CA LYS A 174 16.60 -23.14 -3.22
C LYS A 174 15.54 -24.18 -2.90
N GLY A 175 14.62 -23.87 -2.00
CA GLY A 175 13.53 -24.74 -1.60
C GLY A 175 12.53 -25.09 -2.71
N ARG A 176 11.69 -26.08 -2.42
CA ARG A 176 10.58 -26.51 -3.27
C ARG A 176 9.42 -25.51 -3.17
N MET A 177 8.53 -25.56 -4.15
CA MET A 177 7.25 -24.83 -4.09
C MET A 177 6.46 -25.27 -2.85
N PRO A 178 5.83 -24.33 -2.12
CA PRO A 178 5.06 -24.67 -0.94
C PRO A 178 3.87 -25.58 -1.31
N GLN A 179 3.60 -26.56 -0.45
CA GLN A 179 2.37 -27.36 -0.51
C GLN A 179 1.21 -26.70 0.25
N ASP A 180 1.53 -25.78 1.17
CA ASP A 180 0.54 -24.95 1.86
C ASP A 180 -0.21 -24.05 0.84
N PRO A 181 -1.55 -24.21 0.70
CA PRO A 181 -2.34 -23.42 -0.24
C PRO A 181 -2.24 -21.91 0.00
N TRP A 182 -2.12 -21.47 1.25
CA TRP A 182 -1.98 -20.05 1.57
C TRP A 182 -0.66 -19.52 1.00
N LYS A 183 0.48 -20.16 1.30
CA LYS A 183 1.79 -19.77 0.75
C LYS A 183 1.83 -19.84 -0.77
N LEU A 184 1.21 -20.85 -1.37
CA LEU A 184 1.13 -20.98 -2.83
C LEU A 184 0.36 -19.81 -3.45
N TRP A 185 -0.75 -19.41 -2.83
CA TRP A 185 -1.48 -18.22 -3.23
C TRP A 185 -0.63 -16.95 -3.08
N ARG A 186 0.01 -16.75 -1.91
CA ARG A 186 0.92 -15.60 -1.67
C ARG A 186 2.05 -15.53 -2.70
N TYR A 187 2.60 -16.68 -3.12
CA TYR A 187 3.61 -16.74 -4.18
C TYR A 187 3.11 -16.14 -5.49
N PHE A 188 1.91 -16.51 -5.95
CA PHE A 188 1.36 -16.02 -7.22
C PHE A 188 0.81 -14.60 -7.13
N SER A 189 0.29 -14.17 -5.98
CA SER A 189 -0.21 -12.82 -5.74
C SER A 189 0.85 -11.84 -5.23
N ARG A 190 2.14 -12.20 -5.28
CA ARG A 190 3.23 -11.42 -4.65
C ARG A 190 3.35 -10.00 -5.20
N ASN A 191 3.15 -9.82 -6.51
CA ASN A 191 3.33 -8.52 -7.15
C ASN A 191 1.99 -7.92 -7.51
N LEU A 192 1.72 -6.72 -7.03
CA LEU A 192 0.51 -5.98 -7.38
C LEU A 192 0.90 -4.67 -8.05
N LEU A 193 0.23 -4.32 -9.14
CA LEU A 193 0.38 -3.04 -9.81
C LEU A 193 -0.89 -2.21 -9.61
N GLY A 194 -0.78 -1.18 -8.78
CA GLY A 194 -1.86 -0.25 -8.46
C GLY A 194 -1.91 0.95 -9.38
N SER A 195 -3.07 1.26 -9.95
CA SER A 195 -3.32 2.47 -10.76
C SER A 195 -4.00 3.56 -9.95
N PHE A 196 -3.54 4.81 -10.09
CA PHE A 196 -4.15 5.99 -9.47
C PHE A 196 -5.13 6.75 -10.40
N GLU A 197 -5.48 6.16 -11.54
CA GLU A 197 -6.49 6.71 -12.46
C GLU A 197 -7.89 6.78 -11.80
N SER A 198 -8.87 7.37 -12.49
CA SER A 198 -10.20 7.68 -11.95
C SER A 198 -10.95 6.50 -11.31
N LEU A 199 -10.62 5.27 -11.72
CA LEU A 199 -11.04 4.05 -11.03
C LEU A 199 -9.79 3.28 -10.58
N PRO A 200 -9.36 3.41 -9.31
CA PRO A 200 -8.19 2.72 -8.81
C PRO A 200 -8.31 1.21 -9.04
N SER A 201 -7.27 0.58 -9.59
CA SER A 201 -7.26 -0.85 -9.92
C SER A 201 -6.01 -1.52 -9.35
N LEU A 202 -6.09 -2.83 -9.11
CA LEU A 202 -4.94 -3.66 -8.76
C LEU A 202 -4.86 -4.83 -9.73
N GLU A 203 -3.71 -4.97 -10.35
CA GLU A 203 -3.39 -6.08 -11.25
C GLU A 203 -2.32 -6.96 -10.61
N VAL A 204 -2.51 -8.28 -10.64
CA VAL A 204 -1.48 -9.23 -10.20
C VAL A 204 -0.49 -9.44 -11.34
N LEU A 205 0.80 -9.19 -11.07
CA LEU A 205 1.86 -9.41 -12.05
C LEU A 205 2.59 -10.73 -11.80
N TRP A 206 2.91 -11.41 -12.89
CA TRP A 206 3.70 -12.64 -12.90
C TRP A 206 5.11 -12.37 -13.43
N ALA A 207 6.13 -12.67 -12.63
CA ALA A 207 7.54 -12.49 -12.98
C ALA A 207 8.09 -13.57 -13.93
N GLY A 208 7.30 -14.61 -14.21
CA GLY A 208 7.70 -15.71 -15.07
C GLY A 208 8.34 -16.89 -14.32
N PRO A 209 8.49 -18.04 -15.00
CA PRO A 209 8.93 -19.30 -14.38
C PRO A 209 10.39 -19.29 -13.90
N LYS A 210 11.20 -18.31 -14.33
CA LYS A 210 12.60 -18.17 -13.92
C LYS A 210 12.77 -17.38 -12.62
N ALA A 211 11.73 -16.68 -12.16
CA ALA A 211 11.79 -15.87 -10.97
C ALA A 211 11.66 -16.73 -9.71
N VAL A 212 12.75 -16.86 -8.96
CA VAL A 212 12.86 -17.71 -7.76
C VAL A 212 11.70 -17.48 -6.78
N TYR A 213 11.39 -16.22 -6.50
CA TYR A 213 10.33 -15.83 -5.56
C TYR A 213 9.11 -15.22 -6.24
N ASN A 214 9.01 -15.34 -7.56
CA ASN A 214 8.04 -14.57 -8.35
C ASN A 214 8.10 -13.06 -8.00
N THR A 215 9.29 -12.46 -7.92
CA THR A 215 9.43 -11.01 -7.71
C THR A 215 9.58 -10.30 -9.05
N VAL A 216 8.62 -9.46 -9.41
CA VAL A 216 8.71 -8.56 -10.56
C VAL A 216 9.63 -7.40 -10.19
N ARG A 217 10.77 -7.24 -10.86
CA ARG A 217 11.71 -6.15 -10.54
C ARG A 217 11.47 -4.87 -11.33
N GLU A 218 10.83 -5.00 -12.48
CA GLU A 218 10.65 -3.92 -13.43
C GLU A 218 9.28 -4.05 -14.08
N VAL A 219 8.62 -2.91 -14.31
CA VAL A 219 7.38 -2.83 -15.08
C VAL A 219 7.75 -2.34 -16.49
N PRO A 220 7.39 -3.08 -17.56
CA PRO A 220 7.73 -2.69 -18.92
C PRO A 220 7.34 -1.24 -19.25
N SER A 221 8.27 -0.50 -19.87
CA SER A 221 8.08 0.89 -20.28
C SER A 221 7.83 1.89 -19.13
N MET A 222 8.13 1.50 -17.90
CA MET A 222 8.05 2.37 -16.73
C MET A 222 9.40 2.42 -16.01
N THR A 223 9.63 3.52 -15.29
CA THR A 223 10.81 3.75 -14.49
C THR A 223 10.41 4.01 -13.05
N GLU A 224 11.09 3.36 -12.12
CA GLU A 224 10.95 3.67 -10.70
C GLU A 224 11.44 5.07 -10.41
N VAL A 225 10.61 5.83 -9.71
CA VAL A 225 10.84 7.22 -9.34
C VAL A 225 11.28 7.32 -7.89
N THR A 226 10.60 6.59 -7.00
CA THR A 226 10.88 6.55 -5.56
C THR A 226 10.18 5.33 -4.94
N THR A 227 10.50 5.02 -3.68
CA THR A 227 9.79 4.02 -2.87
C THR A 227 9.00 4.72 -1.77
N VAL A 228 7.76 4.30 -1.53
CA VAL A 228 6.94 4.72 -0.39
C VAL A 228 6.72 3.55 0.56
N TYR A 229 6.68 3.86 1.85
CA TYR A 229 6.47 2.88 2.92
C TYR A 229 5.18 3.20 3.68
N PHE A 230 4.49 2.15 4.12
CA PHE A 230 3.21 2.25 4.79
C PHE A 230 3.12 1.28 5.96
N VAL A 231 2.39 1.70 6.99
CA VAL A 231 2.07 0.86 8.14
C VAL A 231 0.65 1.17 8.59
N ALA A 232 -0.20 0.14 8.71
CA ALA A 232 -1.47 0.26 9.40
C ALA A 232 -1.24 0.46 10.90
N HIS A 233 -1.87 1.49 11.47
CA HIS A 233 -1.70 1.89 12.86
C HIS A 233 -3.01 2.49 13.39
N LYS A 234 -3.39 2.21 14.64
CA LYS A 234 -4.64 2.72 15.25
C LYS A 234 -4.76 4.24 15.23
N SER A 235 -3.62 4.92 15.34
CA SER A 235 -3.50 6.38 15.28
C SER A 235 -3.04 6.89 13.90
N GLY A 236 -3.07 6.06 12.86
CA GLY A 236 -2.66 6.40 11.50
C GLY A 236 -3.37 7.65 10.96
N CYS A 237 -2.76 8.34 10.00
CA CYS A 237 -3.31 9.57 9.45
C CYS A 237 -4.46 9.34 8.45
N PHE A 238 -4.37 8.28 7.63
CA PHE A 238 -5.28 8.08 6.51
C PHE A 238 -6.17 6.86 6.71
N PRO A 239 -7.50 6.97 6.49
CA PRO A 239 -8.41 5.85 6.63
C PRO A 239 -8.38 4.93 5.39
N PHE A 240 -8.63 3.64 5.61
CA PHE A 240 -8.91 2.67 4.56
C PHE A 240 -9.90 1.61 5.07
N LYS A 241 -10.59 0.94 4.15
CA LYS A 241 -11.57 -0.10 4.49
C LYS A 241 -10.89 -1.47 4.49
N ALA A 242 -10.84 -2.11 5.65
CA ALA A 242 -10.48 -3.52 5.81
C ALA A 242 -11.75 -4.39 5.96
N PRO A 243 -11.66 -5.72 5.79
CA PRO A 243 -12.79 -6.63 6.00
C PRO A 243 -13.47 -6.49 7.38
N GLU A 244 -12.69 -6.22 8.42
CA GLU A 244 -13.11 -6.06 9.81
C GLU A 244 -13.60 -4.64 10.17
N GLY A 245 -13.46 -3.67 9.24
CA GLY A 245 -13.89 -2.30 9.46
C GLY A 245 -12.90 -1.25 8.94
N GLU A 246 -13.19 0.01 9.24
CA GLU A 246 -12.27 1.11 8.94
C GLU A 246 -11.01 1.01 9.80
N LYS A 247 -9.85 1.12 9.17
CA LYS A 247 -8.53 1.17 9.78
C LYS A 247 -7.78 2.40 9.30
N PHE A 248 -6.67 2.73 9.97
CA PHE A 248 -5.84 3.86 9.59
C PHE A 248 -4.41 3.41 9.25
N PHE A 249 -3.73 4.20 8.42
CA PHE A 249 -2.33 3.96 8.04
C PHE A 249 -1.53 5.25 7.97
N ASP A 250 -0.20 5.08 8.04
CA ASP A 250 0.79 6.11 7.77
C ASP A 250 1.52 5.87 6.46
N ILE A 251 2.10 6.95 5.93
CA ILE A 251 2.93 6.94 4.72
C ILE A 251 4.24 7.66 5.04
N THR A 252 5.36 7.14 4.57
CA THR A 252 6.66 7.86 4.57
C THR A 252 7.48 7.55 3.31
N PHE A 253 8.43 8.43 2.97
CA PHE A 253 9.54 8.12 2.06
C PHE A 253 10.77 7.56 2.78
N GLU A 254 10.83 7.66 4.11
CA GLU A 254 11.94 7.10 4.87
C GLU A 254 11.85 5.57 4.85
N THR A 255 12.96 4.93 4.48
CA THR A 255 13.06 3.47 4.58
C THR A 255 12.83 3.06 6.02
N ILE A 256 11.94 2.08 6.24
CA ILE A 256 11.73 1.52 7.57
C ILE A 256 13.04 0.86 8.01
N PRO A 257 13.65 1.29 9.13
CA PRO A 257 14.92 0.73 9.58
C PRO A 257 14.79 -0.78 9.79
N TYR A 258 15.55 -1.54 9.02
CA TYR A 258 15.68 -2.98 9.16
C TYR A 258 17.09 -3.30 9.65
N LYS A 259 17.21 -3.87 10.86
CA LYS A 259 18.48 -4.42 11.31
C LYS A 259 18.70 -5.76 10.61
N LYS A 260 19.69 -5.84 9.72
CA LYS A 260 20.22 -7.12 9.26
C LYS A 260 20.98 -7.74 10.43
N ASN A 261 20.32 -8.61 11.18
CA ASN A 261 20.99 -9.54 12.10
C ASN A 261 21.65 -10.66 11.30
#